data_AF-A0A6P1ZZW3-F1
#
_entry.id   AF-A0A6P1ZZW3-F1
#
_cell.length_a   1.000
_cell.length_b   1.000
_cell.length_c   1.000
_cell.angle_alpha   90.00
_cell.angle_beta   90.00
_cell.angle_gamma   90.00
#
_symmetry.space_group_name_H-M   'P 1'
#
loop_
_entity.id
_entity.type
_entity.pdbx_description
1 polymer ?
#
loop_
_entity_poly.entity_id
_entity_poly.type
_entity_poly.pdbx_seq_one_letter_code
_entity_poly.pdbx_strand_id
1 'polypeptide(L)'
;MSRQLKDSEELANTYVDERVAYLLPKFEAIAPYKLNQRKKGTGDLAGWEKLAAVEAKNLKITYPDDKPEELKIYSTALRQITALKKSLKLAAKTDLKDSALYHPVCTIITHFGNALSYQFASYKEKQNTDYRQRVDVRREPENRIEIDLTNSLKFAHNTLTDIKNGNDANWLDVSCSIALVTGRRMAEVHLSASFERVDDYTVRFKGHLKGKDRKLKIADKAVFIRDVAFDIPTLVNADLVCYGLQWLGDKGKRFDSNEDPERVNRRFSKTLNQHCKQFDIFPENERTYHKFRAAYFRACVVNAGRDGFDFLDYAKTVLIDNDEKTIDSYKRYEIKPKSITQI
;
A
#
# COMPACT_ATOMS: atom_id res chain seq x y z
N MET A 1 19.65 13.46 -23.66
CA MET A 1 19.15 12.25 -24.35
C MET A 1 17.85 11.81 -23.71
N SER A 2 16.73 12.00 -24.43
CA SER A 2 15.39 11.62 -23.99
C SER A 2 15.32 10.10 -23.83
N ARG A 3 15.02 9.62 -22.61
CA ARG A 3 14.66 8.21 -22.42
C ARG A 3 13.29 8.03 -23.07
N GLN A 4 13.28 7.49 -24.28
CA GLN A 4 12.08 6.88 -24.85
C GLN A 4 11.53 5.89 -23.81
N LEU A 5 10.28 6.10 -23.41
CA LEU A 5 9.49 5.07 -22.74
C LEU A 5 9.47 3.88 -23.68
N LYS A 6 10.04 2.76 -23.22
CA LYS A 6 9.94 1.48 -23.93
C LYS A 6 8.46 1.13 -24.15
N ASP A 7 8.19 0.48 -25.29
CA ASP A 7 6.86 0.11 -25.78
C ASP A 7 6.00 -0.61 -24.75
N SER A 8 4.68 -0.44 -24.91
CA SER A 8 3.62 -0.97 -24.04
C SER A 8 3.61 -2.50 -23.87
N GLU A 9 4.35 -3.24 -24.69
CA GLU A 9 4.43 -4.71 -24.62
C GLU A 9 5.21 -5.23 -23.40
N GLU A 10 6.19 -4.47 -22.84
CA GLU A 10 6.91 -4.87 -21.60
C GLU A 10 6.01 -4.79 -20.33
N LEU A 11 4.78 -4.24 -20.44
CA LEU A 11 3.80 -4.15 -19.36
C LEU A 11 2.74 -5.26 -19.38
N ALA A 12 2.66 -6.05 -20.45
CA ALA A 12 1.72 -7.16 -20.55
C ALA A 12 2.23 -8.36 -19.74
N ASN A 13 1.42 -8.84 -18.79
CA ASN A 13 1.75 -10.06 -18.06
C ASN A 13 1.32 -11.26 -18.91
N THR A 14 2.09 -11.53 -19.98
CA THR A 14 1.77 -12.52 -21.02
C THR A 14 1.39 -13.88 -20.45
N TYR A 15 2.09 -14.32 -19.40
CA TYR A 15 1.73 -15.52 -18.66
C TYR A 15 0.29 -15.47 -18.14
N VAL A 16 -0.07 -14.41 -17.39
CA VAL A 16 -1.44 -14.29 -16.85
C VAL A 16 -2.48 -14.25 -17.96
N ASP A 17 -2.22 -13.55 -19.05
CA ASP A 17 -3.15 -13.45 -20.17
C ASP A 17 -3.38 -14.81 -20.85
N GLU A 18 -2.31 -15.56 -21.11
CA GLU A 18 -2.38 -16.93 -21.62
C GLU A 18 -3.14 -17.87 -20.68
N ARG A 19 -2.88 -17.76 -19.36
CA ARG A 19 -3.55 -18.58 -18.36
C ARG A 19 -5.02 -18.23 -18.24
N VAL A 20 -5.41 -16.96 -18.35
CA VAL A 20 -6.82 -16.53 -18.36
C VAL A 20 -7.53 -17.14 -19.57
N ALA A 21 -6.95 -17.03 -20.76
CA ALA A 21 -7.50 -17.60 -21.99
C ALA A 21 -7.68 -19.12 -21.91
N TYR A 22 -6.77 -19.82 -21.23
CA TYR A 22 -6.85 -21.26 -21.02
C TYR A 22 -7.87 -21.68 -19.95
N LEU A 23 -7.93 -20.97 -18.82
CA LEU A 23 -8.70 -21.38 -17.64
C LEU A 23 -10.17 -20.93 -17.70
N LEU A 24 -10.45 -19.72 -18.19
CA LEU A 24 -11.79 -19.15 -18.15
C LEU A 24 -12.83 -20.03 -18.90
N PRO A 25 -12.57 -20.54 -20.13
CA PRO A 25 -13.51 -21.42 -20.81
C PRO A 25 -13.77 -22.74 -20.07
N LYS A 26 -12.77 -23.24 -19.33
CA LYS A 26 -12.92 -24.46 -18.52
C LYS A 26 -13.79 -24.22 -17.28
N PHE A 27 -13.65 -23.06 -16.67
CA PHE A 27 -14.52 -22.66 -15.56
C PHE A 27 -15.96 -22.45 -16.02
N GLU A 28 -16.15 -21.83 -17.19
CA GLU A 28 -17.46 -21.68 -17.81
C GLU A 28 -18.09 -23.04 -18.13
N ALA A 29 -17.34 -23.95 -18.75
CA ALA A 29 -17.83 -25.29 -19.10
C ALA A 29 -18.29 -26.10 -17.89
N ILE A 30 -17.62 -25.97 -16.73
CA ILE A 30 -17.98 -26.71 -15.52
C ILE A 30 -19.00 -25.98 -14.63
N ALA A 31 -19.26 -24.69 -14.88
CA ALA A 31 -20.16 -23.86 -14.09
C ALA A 31 -21.60 -24.41 -13.95
N PRO A 32 -22.22 -25.04 -14.96
CA PRO A 32 -23.59 -25.56 -14.81
C PRO A 32 -23.73 -26.73 -13.82
N TYR A 33 -22.65 -27.43 -13.49
CA TYR A 33 -22.69 -28.67 -12.69
C TYR A 33 -22.81 -28.44 -11.19
N LYS A 34 -23.04 -29.49 -10.40
CA LYS A 34 -23.10 -29.41 -8.92
C LYS A 34 -21.72 -29.13 -8.31
N LEU A 35 -21.69 -28.64 -7.07
CA LEU A 35 -20.46 -28.24 -6.38
C LEU A 35 -19.35 -29.31 -6.38
N ASN A 36 -19.69 -30.58 -6.09
CA ASN A 36 -18.73 -31.68 -6.08
C ASN A 36 -18.13 -31.95 -7.47
N GLN A 37 -18.93 -31.82 -8.52
CA GLN A 37 -18.48 -31.95 -9.90
C GLN A 37 -17.59 -30.77 -10.30
N ARG A 38 -17.97 -29.53 -9.95
CA ARG A 38 -17.10 -28.37 -10.16
C ARG A 38 -15.74 -28.53 -9.45
N LYS A 39 -15.74 -29.15 -8.26
CA LYS A 39 -14.55 -29.42 -7.44
C LYS A 39 -13.61 -30.45 -8.06
N LYS A 40 -14.15 -31.65 -8.34
CA LYS A 40 -13.37 -32.82 -8.76
C LYS A 40 -13.25 -32.97 -10.27
N GLY A 41 -14.23 -32.50 -11.01
CA GLY A 41 -14.41 -32.74 -12.44
C GLY A 41 -15.66 -33.56 -12.73
N THR A 42 -16.03 -33.64 -14.00
CA THR A 42 -17.12 -34.49 -14.50
C THR A 42 -16.87 -34.84 -15.96
N GLY A 43 -16.93 -36.12 -16.32
CA GLY A 43 -16.49 -36.60 -17.63
C GLY A 43 -15.07 -36.12 -17.95
N ASP A 44 -14.90 -35.48 -19.10
CA ASP A 44 -13.61 -34.93 -19.55
C ASP A 44 -13.30 -33.53 -18.97
N LEU A 45 -14.23 -32.93 -18.22
CA LEU A 45 -14.03 -31.61 -17.62
C LEU A 45 -13.27 -31.74 -16.30
N ALA A 46 -12.07 -31.16 -16.26
CA ALA A 46 -11.28 -31.09 -15.04
C ALA A 46 -11.90 -30.11 -14.02
N GLY A 47 -12.02 -30.56 -12.77
CA GLY A 47 -12.44 -29.69 -11.65
C GLY A 47 -11.34 -28.72 -11.23
N TRP A 48 -11.73 -27.71 -10.44
CA TRP A 48 -10.80 -26.65 -10.04
C TRP A 48 -9.59 -27.16 -9.23
N GLU A 49 -9.72 -28.26 -8.47
CA GLU A 49 -8.59 -28.81 -7.69
C GLU A 49 -7.49 -29.34 -8.61
N LYS A 50 -7.87 -30.08 -9.65
CA LYS A 50 -6.92 -30.61 -10.64
C LYS A 50 -6.28 -29.49 -11.43
N LEU A 51 -7.08 -28.50 -11.86
CA LEU A 51 -6.56 -27.31 -12.55
C LEU A 51 -5.59 -26.52 -11.66
N ALA A 52 -5.88 -26.36 -10.37
CA ALA A 52 -4.99 -25.68 -9.43
C ALA A 52 -3.66 -26.43 -9.23
N ALA A 53 -3.68 -27.77 -9.16
CA ALA A 53 -2.45 -28.56 -9.05
C ALA A 53 -1.56 -28.43 -10.30
N VAL A 54 -2.18 -28.48 -11.49
CA VAL A 54 -1.47 -28.25 -12.77
C VAL A 54 -0.89 -26.83 -12.80
N GLU A 55 -1.68 -25.83 -12.41
CA GLU A 55 -1.23 -24.44 -12.39
C GLU A 55 -0.07 -24.23 -11.42
N ALA A 56 -0.10 -24.87 -10.24
CA ALA A 56 0.99 -24.80 -9.29
C ALA A 56 2.30 -25.37 -9.87
N LYS A 57 2.22 -26.49 -10.62
CA LYS A 57 3.37 -27.07 -11.31
C LYS A 57 3.91 -26.11 -12.37
N ASN A 58 3.03 -25.54 -13.19
CA ASN A 58 3.40 -24.57 -14.22
C ASN A 58 4.09 -23.36 -13.60
N LEU A 59 3.53 -22.77 -12.54
CA LEU A 59 4.14 -21.64 -11.84
C LEU A 59 5.54 -21.94 -11.31
N LYS A 60 5.78 -23.14 -10.76
CA LYS A 60 7.11 -23.54 -10.27
C LYS A 60 8.12 -23.72 -11.39
N ILE A 61 7.67 -24.15 -12.57
CA ILE A 61 8.52 -24.30 -13.76
C ILE A 61 8.82 -22.95 -14.41
N THR A 62 7.79 -22.12 -14.59
CA THR A 62 7.91 -20.80 -15.23
C THR A 62 8.66 -19.80 -14.36
N TYR A 63 8.47 -19.89 -13.03
CA TYR A 63 9.11 -19.01 -12.04
C TYR A 63 9.85 -19.85 -11.00
N PRO A 64 10.98 -20.47 -11.38
CA PRO A 64 11.77 -21.26 -10.45
C PRO A 64 12.31 -20.38 -9.32
N ASP A 65 12.54 -21.01 -8.17
CA ASP A 65 13.28 -20.44 -7.05
C ASP A 65 14.55 -21.30 -6.89
N ASP A 66 15.66 -20.80 -7.41
CA ASP A 66 16.93 -21.54 -7.53
C ASP A 66 17.63 -21.76 -6.18
N LYS A 67 17.03 -21.28 -5.09
CA LYS A 67 17.51 -21.53 -3.74
C LYS A 67 17.35 -23.00 -3.35
N PRO A 68 18.15 -23.49 -2.39
CA PRO A 68 17.90 -24.76 -1.72
C PRO A 68 16.45 -24.87 -1.23
N GLU A 69 15.87 -26.07 -1.17
CA GLU A 69 14.44 -26.29 -0.85
C GLU A 69 14.05 -25.65 0.49
N GLU A 70 14.95 -25.74 1.46
CA GLU A 70 14.85 -25.12 2.77
C GLU A 70 15.01 -23.60 2.75
N LEU A 71 15.20 -22.93 1.62
CA LEU A 71 15.26 -21.47 1.47
C LEU A 71 14.30 -20.94 0.40
N LYS A 72 13.57 -21.82 -0.29
CA LYS A 72 12.59 -21.42 -1.31
C LYS A 72 11.41 -20.67 -0.69
N ILE A 73 10.97 -19.64 -1.39
CA ILE A 73 9.84 -18.79 -1.02
C ILE A 73 8.88 -18.53 -2.19
N TYR A 74 9.30 -18.82 -3.44
CA TYR A 74 8.48 -18.69 -4.65
C TYR A 74 7.77 -17.33 -4.76
N SER A 75 8.48 -16.24 -4.43
CA SER A 75 7.91 -14.90 -4.33
C SER A 75 7.28 -14.40 -5.64
N THR A 76 7.85 -14.77 -6.79
CA THR A 76 7.31 -14.44 -8.10
C THR A 76 6.04 -15.24 -8.40
N ALA A 77 6.03 -16.55 -8.15
CA ALA A 77 4.83 -17.37 -8.32
C ALA A 77 3.66 -16.88 -7.45
N LEU A 78 3.91 -16.53 -6.18
CA LEU A 78 2.90 -15.96 -5.28
C LEU A 78 2.29 -14.65 -5.82
N ARG A 79 3.10 -13.79 -6.42
CA ARG A 79 2.63 -12.56 -7.09
C ARG A 79 1.75 -12.90 -8.30
N GLN A 80 2.16 -13.89 -9.09
CA GLN A 80 1.41 -14.32 -10.27
C GLN A 80 0.08 -15.00 -9.94
N ILE A 81 -0.01 -15.76 -8.85
CA ILE A 81 -1.30 -16.28 -8.35
C ILE A 81 -2.27 -15.13 -8.05
N THR A 82 -1.79 -14.06 -7.44
CA THR A 82 -2.61 -12.89 -7.11
C THR A 82 -3.08 -12.17 -8.37
N ALA A 83 -2.16 -11.94 -9.32
CA ALA A 83 -2.47 -11.34 -10.61
C ALA A 83 -3.49 -12.17 -11.40
N LEU A 84 -3.28 -13.48 -11.51
CA LEU A 84 -4.17 -14.41 -12.19
C LEU A 84 -5.58 -14.40 -11.61
N LYS A 85 -5.73 -14.43 -10.27
CA LYS A 85 -7.04 -14.34 -9.61
C LYS A 85 -7.77 -13.03 -9.94
N LYS A 86 -7.04 -11.91 -10.02
CA LYS A 86 -7.61 -10.59 -10.37
C LYS A 86 -8.02 -10.56 -11.85
N SER A 87 -7.17 -11.01 -12.76
CA SER A 87 -7.45 -11.02 -14.20
C SER A 87 -8.58 -11.98 -14.56
N LEU A 88 -8.66 -13.16 -13.95
CA LEU A 88 -9.78 -14.10 -14.15
C LEU A 88 -11.12 -13.49 -13.75
N LYS A 89 -11.18 -12.74 -12.63
CA LYS A 89 -12.41 -12.06 -12.20
C LYS A 89 -12.80 -10.92 -13.13
N LEU A 90 -11.81 -10.20 -13.67
CA LEU A 90 -12.05 -9.14 -14.65
C LEU A 90 -12.59 -9.74 -15.95
N ALA A 91 -11.91 -10.75 -16.49
CA ALA A 91 -12.32 -11.45 -17.71
C ALA A 91 -13.68 -12.14 -17.55
N ALA A 92 -13.99 -12.71 -16.39
CA ALA A 92 -15.32 -13.29 -16.14
C ALA A 92 -16.45 -12.24 -16.25
N LYS A 93 -16.18 -10.95 -16.06
CA LYS A 93 -17.19 -9.89 -16.21
C LYS A 93 -17.45 -9.52 -17.66
N THR A 94 -16.44 -9.67 -18.54
CA THR A 94 -16.47 -9.14 -19.90
C THR A 94 -16.51 -10.21 -20.98
N ASP A 95 -15.96 -11.39 -20.71
CA ASP A 95 -15.56 -12.36 -21.74
C ASP A 95 -16.30 -13.71 -21.62
N LEU A 96 -17.26 -13.83 -20.70
CA LEU A 96 -18.13 -15.01 -20.64
C LEU A 96 -19.09 -15.04 -21.82
N LYS A 97 -19.28 -16.22 -22.40
CA LYS A 97 -20.28 -16.44 -23.46
C LYS A 97 -21.68 -16.40 -22.90
N ASP A 98 -21.87 -16.95 -21.69
CA ASP A 98 -23.13 -16.89 -20.97
C ASP A 98 -22.98 -16.03 -19.69
N SER A 99 -23.55 -14.83 -19.75
CA SER A 99 -23.61 -13.90 -18.61
C SER A 99 -24.29 -14.47 -17.37
N ALA A 100 -25.22 -15.44 -17.51
CA ALA A 100 -25.90 -16.06 -16.38
C ALA A 100 -24.94 -16.91 -15.52
N LEU A 101 -23.81 -17.34 -16.10
CA LEU A 101 -22.79 -18.12 -15.41
C LEU A 101 -21.80 -17.28 -14.61
N TYR A 102 -21.92 -15.95 -14.62
CA TYR A 102 -20.99 -15.04 -13.94
C TYR A 102 -20.75 -15.40 -12.46
N HIS A 103 -21.83 -15.58 -11.68
CA HIS A 103 -21.72 -15.91 -10.27
C HIS A 103 -21.13 -17.32 -10.02
N PRO A 104 -21.62 -18.39 -10.67
CA PRO A 104 -20.99 -19.71 -10.63
C PRO A 104 -19.48 -19.69 -10.98
N VAL A 105 -19.10 -19.00 -12.05
CA VAL A 105 -17.70 -18.87 -12.48
C VAL A 105 -16.87 -18.12 -11.43
N CYS A 106 -17.37 -17.01 -10.87
CA CYS A 106 -16.69 -16.29 -9.78
C CYS A 106 -16.44 -17.17 -8.55
N THR A 107 -17.39 -18.05 -8.21
CA THR A 107 -17.23 -19.03 -7.13
C THR A 107 -16.12 -20.04 -7.47
N ILE A 108 -16.11 -20.56 -8.70
CA ILE A 108 -15.05 -21.47 -9.17
C ILE A 108 -13.68 -20.79 -9.12
N ILE A 109 -13.55 -19.56 -9.63
CA ILE A 109 -12.30 -18.78 -9.59
C ILE A 109 -11.79 -18.62 -8.15
N THR A 110 -12.71 -18.37 -7.21
CA THR A 110 -12.37 -18.22 -5.79
C THR A 110 -11.83 -19.53 -5.21
N HIS A 111 -12.50 -20.66 -5.45
CA HIS A 111 -12.06 -21.97 -4.96
C HIS A 111 -10.77 -22.45 -5.65
N PHE A 112 -10.67 -22.30 -6.97
CA PHE A 112 -9.44 -22.54 -7.74
C PHE A 112 -8.27 -21.77 -7.12
N GLY A 113 -8.44 -20.47 -6.93
CA GLY A 113 -7.37 -19.64 -6.42
C GLY A 113 -7.00 -19.95 -4.96
N ASN A 114 -7.93 -20.49 -4.16
CA ASN A 114 -7.64 -20.94 -2.79
C ASN A 114 -6.87 -22.26 -2.81
N ALA A 115 -7.29 -23.23 -3.63
CA ALA A 115 -6.57 -24.48 -3.84
C ALA A 115 -5.16 -24.23 -4.37
N LEU A 116 -5.01 -23.27 -5.30
CA LEU A 116 -3.71 -22.87 -5.85
C LEU A 116 -2.83 -22.22 -4.79
N SER A 117 -3.37 -21.31 -3.97
CA SER A 117 -2.62 -20.71 -2.86
C SER A 117 -2.20 -21.73 -1.81
N TYR A 118 -3.02 -22.77 -1.57
CA TYR A 118 -2.70 -23.85 -0.64
C TYR A 118 -1.45 -24.63 -1.07
N GLN A 119 -1.20 -24.81 -2.37
CA GLN A 119 0.02 -25.44 -2.90
C GLN A 119 1.31 -24.67 -2.57
N PHE A 120 1.20 -23.41 -2.12
CA PHE A 120 2.33 -22.56 -1.73
C PHE A 120 2.26 -22.13 -0.25
N ALA A 121 1.40 -22.74 0.56
CA ALA A 121 1.13 -22.30 1.94
C ALA A 121 2.39 -22.33 2.82
N SER A 122 3.17 -23.41 2.78
CA SER A 122 4.41 -23.57 3.55
C SER A 122 5.46 -22.49 3.22
N TYR A 123 5.64 -22.17 1.94
CA TYR A 123 6.57 -21.13 1.49
C TYR A 123 6.14 -19.74 1.96
N LYS A 124 4.82 -19.45 1.92
CA LYS A 124 4.26 -18.19 2.41
C LYS A 124 4.37 -18.07 3.93
N GLU A 125 4.13 -19.16 4.66
CA GLU A 125 4.30 -19.20 6.11
C GLU A 125 5.76 -18.90 6.50
N LYS A 126 6.72 -19.57 5.84
CA LYS A 126 8.14 -19.31 6.01
C LYS A 126 8.51 -17.85 5.75
N GLN A 127 8.07 -17.30 4.61
CA GLN A 127 8.28 -15.89 4.28
C GLN A 127 7.76 -14.96 5.38
N ASN A 128 6.61 -15.27 5.97
CA ASN A 128 6.03 -14.49 7.06
C ASN A 128 6.84 -14.63 8.35
N THR A 129 7.32 -15.83 8.68
CA THR A 129 8.16 -16.08 9.86
C THR A 129 9.50 -15.33 9.74
N ASP A 130 10.20 -15.47 8.61
CA ASP A 130 11.46 -14.76 8.34
C ASP A 130 11.26 -13.24 8.35
N TYR A 131 10.12 -12.77 7.87
CA TYR A 131 9.77 -11.36 7.93
C TYR A 131 9.57 -10.88 9.37
N ARG A 132 8.83 -11.63 10.20
CA ARG A 132 8.59 -11.29 11.61
C ARG A 132 9.90 -11.25 12.39
N GLN A 133 10.73 -12.30 12.27
CA GLN A 133 12.04 -12.35 12.91
C GLN A 133 12.92 -11.15 12.53
N ARG A 134 12.99 -10.81 11.24
CA ARG A 134 13.73 -9.61 10.80
C ARG A 134 13.17 -8.31 11.36
N VAL A 135 11.85 -8.20 11.53
CA VAL A 135 11.22 -7.02 12.12
C VAL A 135 11.54 -6.93 13.61
N ASP A 136 11.51 -8.05 14.32
CA ASP A 136 11.79 -8.10 15.76
C ASP A 136 13.27 -7.76 16.05
N VAL A 137 14.21 -8.39 15.33
CA VAL A 137 15.65 -8.07 15.42
C VAL A 137 15.91 -6.58 15.18
N ARG A 138 15.24 -5.99 14.18
CA ARG A 138 15.39 -4.56 13.86
C ARG A 138 14.88 -3.60 14.92
N ARG A 139 14.09 -4.07 15.90
CA ARG A 139 13.54 -3.24 16.99
C ARG A 139 14.40 -3.27 18.25
N GLU A 140 15.29 -4.25 18.34
CA GLU A 140 16.26 -4.38 19.43
C GLU A 140 17.08 -3.08 19.55
N PRO A 141 17.36 -2.60 20.79
CA PRO A 141 18.04 -1.33 21.01
C PRO A 141 19.31 -1.13 20.17
N GLU A 142 20.09 -2.20 20.00
CA GLU A 142 21.38 -2.21 19.28
C GLU A 142 21.22 -2.03 17.76
N ASN A 143 20.03 -2.35 17.23
CA ASN A 143 19.70 -2.29 15.80
C ASN A 143 18.84 -1.07 15.43
N ARG A 144 18.56 -0.18 16.39
CA ARG A 144 17.79 1.04 16.16
C ARG A 144 18.58 2.01 15.30
N ILE A 145 17.83 2.83 14.58
CA ILE A 145 18.38 3.84 13.68
C ILE A 145 18.03 5.21 14.25
N GLU A 146 19.06 5.99 14.55
CA GLU A 146 18.90 7.41 14.82
C GLU A 146 18.50 8.16 13.54
N ILE A 147 17.51 9.02 13.63
CA ILE A 147 17.01 9.85 12.54
C ILE A 147 17.03 11.33 12.93
N ASP A 148 17.36 12.19 11.99
CA ASP A 148 17.40 13.64 12.17
C ASP A 148 16.48 14.29 11.15
N LEU A 149 15.47 15.01 11.61
CA LEU A 149 14.49 15.66 10.73
C LEU A 149 14.91 17.08 10.37
N THR A 150 15.94 17.65 10.99
CA THR A 150 16.25 19.08 10.97
C THR A 150 16.31 19.67 9.56
N ASN A 151 17.14 19.10 8.69
CA ASN A 151 17.32 19.62 7.33
C ASN A 151 16.08 19.39 6.47
N SER A 152 15.48 18.19 6.58
CA SER A 152 14.30 17.81 5.82
C SER A 152 13.04 18.59 6.22
N LEU A 153 12.91 18.96 7.48
CA LEU A 153 11.80 19.75 7.99
C LEU A 153 11.95 21.23 7.62
N LYS A 154 13.17 21.79 7.70
CA LYS A 154 13.47 23.12 7.14
C LYS A 154 13.17 23.19 5.65
N PHE A 155 13.60 22.18 4.90
CA PHE A 155 13.29 22.07 3.48
C PHE A 155 11.78 22.02 3.22
N ALA A 156 11.04 21.23 3.99
CA ALA A 156 9.59 21.15 3.88
C ALA A 156 8.90 22.49 4.21
N HIS A 157 9.30 23.14 5.31
CA HIS A 157 8.79 24.45 5.69
C HIS A 157 9.03 25.49 4.58
N ASN A 158 10.26 25.57 4.06
CA ASN A 158 10.61 26.52 3.01
C ASN A 158 9.84 26.25 1.72
N THR A 159 9.78 25.00 1.26
CA THR A 159 9.03 24.61 0.06
C THR A 159 7.55 25.00 0.16
N LEU A 160 6.92 24.75 1.31
CA LEU A 160 5.51 25.08 1.51
C LEU A 160 5.28 26.59 1.67
N THR A 161 6.25 27.30 2.25
CA THR A 161 6.22 28.77 2.36
C THR A 161 6.37 29.43 0.98
N ASP A 162 7.29 28.92 0.15
CA ASP A 162 7.55 29.44 -1.19
C ASP A 162 6.31 29.37 -2.07
N ILE A 163 5.63 28.22 -2.11
CA ILE A 163 4.39 28.09 -2.88
C ILE A 163 3.26 28.98 -2.35
N LYS A 164 3.20 29.22 -1.04
CA LYS A 164 2.20 30.12 -0.43
C LYS A 164 2.48 31.58 -0.76
N ASN A 165 3.76 31.94 -0.93
CA ASN A 165 4.18 33.27 -1.36
C ASN A 165 4.10 33.47 -2.89
N GLY A 166 3.60 32.49 -3.64
CA GLY A 166 3.39 32.58 -5.09
C GLY A 166 4.58 32.13 -5.94
N ASN A 167 5.65 31.60 -5.33
CA ASN A 167 6.75 31.00 -6.08
C ASN A 167 6.34 29.62 -6.62
N ASP A 168 6.88 29.23 -7.77
CA ASP A 168 6.69 27.87 -8.27
C ASP A 168 7.68 26.92 -7.57
N ALA A 169 7.23 25.69 -7.33
CA ALA A 169 8.04 24.63 -6.74
C ALA A 169 7.86 23.33 -7.50
N ASN A 170 8.83 22.42 -7.40
CA ASN A 170 8.66 21.09 -7.92
C ASN A 170 7.61 20.34 -7.08
N TRP A 171 6.56 19.83 -7.73
CA TRP A 171 5.45 19.15 -7.05
C TRP A 171 5.87 17.90 -6.26
N LEU A 172 7.01 17.28 -6.62
CA LEU A 172 7.57 16.16 -5.88
C LEU A 172 8.03 16.60 -4.49
N ASP A 173 8.60 17.81 -4.37
CA ASP A 173 9.00 18.40 -3.09
C ASP A 173 7.76 18.65 -2.24
N VAL A 174 6.76 19.35 -2.79
CA VAL A 174 5.49 19.63 -2.09
C VAL A 174 4.82 18.34 -1.60
N SER A 175 4.78 17.29 -2.42
CA SER A 175 4.23 15.98 -2.05
C SER A 175 4.98 15.33 -0.87
N CYS A 176 6.31 15.24 -0.97
CA CYS A 176 7.14 14.68 0.09
C CYS A 176 7.06 15.52 1.38
N SER A 177 7.02 16.85 1.27
CA SER A 177 6.85 17.78 2.40
C SER A 177 5.53 17.53 3.12
N ILE A 178 4.40 17.45 2.39
CA ILE A 178 3.09 17.16 3.00
C ILE A 178 3.10 15.79 3.69
N ALA A 179 3.69 14.77 3.06
CA ALA A 179 3.79 13.45 3.69
C ALA A 179 4.65 13.45 4.95
N LEU A 180 5.76 14.19 4.97
CA LEU A 180 6.62 14.35 6.14
C LEU A 180 5.90 15.07 7.28
N VAL A 181 5.18 16.16 7.00
CA VAL A 181 4.62 17.01 8.07
C VAL A 181 3.26 16.54 8.58
N THR A 182 2.61 15.56 7.92
CA THR A 182 1.29 15.01 8.32
C THR A 182 1.28 13.49 8.54
N GLY A 183 2.35 12.81 8.11
CA GLY A 183 2.46 11.36 8.09
C GLY A 183 1.41 10.64 7.24
N ARG A 184 0.68 11.35 6.37
CA ARG A 184 -0.35 10.73 5.50
C ARG A 184 0.29 9.86 4.42
N ARG A 185 -0.42 8.80 4.03
CA ARG A 185 0.04 7.86 2.99
C ARG A 185 0.02 8.54 1.62
N MET A 186 0.85 8.06 0.69
CA MET A 186 0.89 8.58 -0.69
C MET A 186 -0.50 8.64 -1.34
N ALA A 187 -1.26 7.54 -1.21
CA ALA A 187 -2.63 7.48 -1.72
C ALA A 187 -3.55 8.47 -1.01
N GLU A 188 -3.35 8.78 0.26
CA GLU A 188 -4.17 9.79 0.94
C GLU A 188 -3.85 11.19 0.38
N VAL A 189 -2.57 11.57 0.31
CA VAL A 189 -2.13 12.88 -0.20
C VAL A 189 -2.63 13.12 -1.64
N HIS A 190 -2.49 12.13 -2.52
CA HIS A 190 -2.78 12.28 -3.95
C HIS A 190 -4.20 11.87 -4.39
N LEU A 191 -5.11 11.54 -3.46
CA LEU A 191 -6.47 11.09 -3.80
C LEU A 191 -7.52 11.56 -2.80
N SER A 192 -7.40 11.17 -1.54
CA SER A 192 -8.54 11.20 -0.61
C SER A 192 -8.45 12.25 0.50
N ALA A 193 -7.26 12.76 0.81
CA ALA A 193 -7.06 13.66 1.93
C ALA A 193 -7.86 14.95 1.79
N SER A 194 -8.45 15.39 2.88
CA SER A 194 -8.92 16.76 3.05
C SER A 194 -8.34 17.27 4.36
N PHE A 195 -7.76 18.47 4.33
CA PHE A 195 -7.27 19.16 5.52
C PHE A 195 -8.04 20.45 5.72
N GLU A 196 -8.48 20.67 6.95
CA GLU A 196 -9.07 21.91 7.41
C GLU A 196 -8.26 22.36 8.64
N ARG A 197 -7.85 23.62 8.68
CA ARG A 197 -7.08 24.14 9.82
C ARG A 197 -7.95 24.17 11.08
N VAL A 198 -7.39 23.68 12.19
CA VAL A 198 -7.99 23.79 13.53
C VAL A 198 -7.29 24.87 14.34
N ASP A 199 -5.96 24.79 14.41
CA ASP A 199 -5.09 25.77 15.07
C ASP A 199 -3.76 25.90 14.29
N ASP A 200 -2.71 26.44 14.89
CA ASP A 200 -1.43 26.65 14.19
C ASP A 200 -0.70 25.36 13.84
N TYR A 201 -0.93 24.26 14.57
CA TYR A 201 -0.22 22.99 14.39
C TYR A 201 -1.13 21.77 14.40
N THR A 202 -2.42 21.99 14.14
CA THR A 202 -3.43 20.94 14.08
C THR A 202 -4.28 21.13 12.83
N VAL A 203 -4.46 20.04 12.09
CA VAL A 203 -5.41 19.97 10.98
C VAL A 203 -6.43 18.88 11.24
N ARG A 204 -7.67 19.14 10.82
CA ARG A 204 -8.73 18.15 10.72
C ARG A 204 -8.60 17.40 9.42
N PHE A 205 -8.26 16.11 9.51
CA PHE A 205 -8.05 15.21 8.39
C PHE A 205 -9.29 14.34 8.12
N LYS A 206 -9.71 14.27 6.85
CA LYS A 206 -10.65 13.26 6.31
C LYS A 206 -10.01 12.50 5.16
N GLY A 207 -10.55 11.32 4.85
CA GLY A 207 -10.12 10.52 3.70
C GLY A 207 -9.17 9.37 4.04
N HIS A 208 -9.28 8.78 5.23
CA HIS A 208 -8.47 7.63 5.61
C HIS A 208 -8.72 6.41 4.71
N LEU A 209 -7.67 5.81 4.14
CA LEU A 209 -7.82 4.73 3.14
C LEU A 209 -7.65 3.32 3.70
N LYS A 210 -6.90 3.13 4.80
CA LYS A 210 -6.68 1.79 5.36
C LYS A 210 -7.94 1.33 6.08
N GLY A 211 -8.52 0.22 5.61
CA GLY A 211 -9.83 -0.21 6.08
C GLY A 211 -10.92 0.77 5.69
N LYS A 212 -10.85 1.40 4.50
CA LYS A 212 -11.87 2.32 3.98
C LYS A 212 -13.31 1.78 4.05
N ASP A 213 -13.48 0.46 3.96
CA ASP A 213 -14.79 -0.23 4.05
C ASP A 213 -15.23 -0.48 5.50
N ARG A 214 -14.35 -0.23 6.48
CA ARG A 214 -14.64 -0.32 7.92
C ARG A 214 -15.55 0.83 8.32
N LYS A 215 -16.64 0.48 9.00
CA LYS A 215 -17.55 1.45 9.61
C LYS A 215 -17.17 1.68 11.07
N LEU A 216 -17.16 2.93 11.48
CA LEU A 216 -17.08 3.35 12.88
C LEU A 216 -18.47 3.72 13.35
N LYS A 217 -18.83 3.31 14.57
CA LYS A 217 -20.06 3.73 15.21
C LYS A 217 -19.83 5.11 15.83
N ILE A 218 -20.45 6.13 15.27
CA ILE A 218 -20.42 7.50 15.79
C ILE A 218 -21.85 7.84 16.20
N ALA A 219 -22.05 7.99 17.50
CA ALA A 219 -23.38 7.99 18.11
C ALA A 219 -24.20 6.76 17.64
N ASP A 220 -25.32 6.98 16.96
CA ASP A 220 -26.21 5.92 16.49
C ASP A 220 -26.02 5.55 15.01
N LYS A 221 -25.03 6.14 14.33
CA LYS A 221 -24.80 5.91 12.89
C LYS A 221 -23.48 5.18 12.64
N ALA A 222 -23.52 4.22 11.72
CA ALA A 222 -22.34 3.52 11.22
C ALA A 222 -21.81 4.27 9.99
N VAL A 223 -20.71 5.02 10.18
CA VAL A 223 -20.09 5.86 9.15
C VAL A 223 -18.80 5.21 8.68
N PHE A 224 -18.51 5.23 7.38
CA PHE A 224 -17.24 4.72 6.87
C PHE A 224 -16.08 5.55 7.42
N ILE A 225 -14.99 4.90 7.85
CA ILE A 225 -13.83 5.59 8.42
C ILE A 225 -13.26 6.68 7.51
N ARG A 226 -13.42 6.50 6.20
CA ARG A 226 -13.00 7.45 5.17
C ARG A 226 -13.67 8.83 5.34
N ASP A 227 -14.91 8.84 5.80
CA ASP A 227 -15.75 10.04 5.90
C ASP A 227 -15.69 10.70 7.29
N VAL A 228 -15.01 10.03 8.23
CA VAL A 228 -14.81 10.53 9.59
C VAL A 228 -13.65 11.52 9.61
N ALA A 229 -13.84 12.65 10.31
CA ALA A 229 -12.81 13.64 10.56
C ALA A 229 -12.02 13.29 11.82
N PHE A 230 -10.70 13.47 11.75
CA PHE A 230 -9.78 13.26 12.86
C PHE A 230 -8.84 14.45 12.95
N ASP A 231 -8.68 15.00 14.15
CA ASP A 231 -7.71 16.07 14.38
C ASP A 231 -6.33 15.43 14.55
N ILE A 232 -5.37 15.87 13.74
CA ILE A 232 -4.00 15.36 13.74
C ILE A 232 -3.00 16.53 13.85
N PRO A 233 -1.87 16.33 14.55
CA PRO A 233 -0.84 17.35 14.62
C PRO A 233 -0.15 17.54 13.26
N THR A 234 0.51 18.69 13.08
CA THR A 234 1.39 18.97 11.94
C THR A 234 2.75 19.41 12.43
N LEU A 235 3.81 19.05 11.68
CA LEU A 235 5.18 19.45 12.04
C LEU A 235 5.56 20.86 11.55
N VAL A 236 4.68 21.49 10.78
CA VAL A 236 4.79 22.88 10.32
C VAL A 236 3.42 23.54 10.47
N ASN A 237 3.37 24.87 10.30
CA ASN A 237 2.12 25.62 10.40
C ASN A 237 1.00 25.02 9.52
N ALA A 238 -0.17 24.82 10.12
CA ALA A 238 -1.32 24.16 9.50
C ALA A 238 -1.82 24.85 8.22
N ASP A 239 -1.69 26.18 8.12
CA ASP A 239 -2.04 26.90 6.89
C ASP A 239 -1.18 26.46 5.71
N LEU A 240 0.12 26.24 5.93
CA LEU A 240 1.06 25.79 4.90
C LEU A 240 0.67 24.39 4.41
N VAL A 241 0.24 23.52 5.32
CA VAL A 241 -0.20 22.16 5.00
C VAL A 241 -1.47 22.17 4.15
N CYS A 242 -2.48 22.95 4.57
CA CYS A 242 -3.74 23.07 3.84
C CYS A 242 -3.51 23.65 2.44
N TYR A 243 -2.72 24.71 2.34
CA TYR A 243 -2.38 25.34 1.06
C TYR A 243 -1.59 24.38 0.16
N GLY A 244 -0.58 23.68 0.68
CA GLY A 244 0.20 22.73 -0.12
C GLY A 244 -0.66 21.62 -0.72
N LEU A 245 -1.63 21.11 0.04
CA LEU A 245 -2.54 20.08 -0.46
C LEU A 245 -3.46 20.62 -1.58
N GLN A 246 -3.94 21.86 -1.44
CA GLN A 246 -4.71 22.54 -2.48
C GLN A 246 -3.86 22.75 -3.74
N TRP A 247 -2.65 23.29 -3.58
CA TRP A 247 -1.71 23.54 -4.67
C TRP A 247 -1.40 22.27 -5.49
N LEU A 248 -1.25 21.11 -4.84
CA LEU A 248 -1.10 19.82 -5.55
C LEU A 248 -2.33 19.48 -6.40
N GLY A 249 -3.53 19.81 -5.92
CA GLY A 249 -4.78 19.68 -6.67
C GLY A 249 -4.78 20.56 -7.90
N ASP A 250 -4.48 21.85 -7.72
CA ASP A 250 -4.47 22.85 -8.79
C ASP A 250 -3.44 22.55 -9.89
N LYS A 251 -2.32 21.90 -9.53
CA LYS A 251 -1.29 21.42 -10.48
C LYS A 251 -1.61 20.06 -11.12
N GLY A 252 -2.81 19.53 -10.92
CA GLY A 252 -3.26 18.25 -11.47
C GLY A 252 -2.47 17.05 -10.92
N LYS A 253 -1.95 17.15 -9.70
CA LYS A 253 -1.19 16.08 -9.02
C LYS A 253 -2.04 15.30 -8.02
N ARG A 254 -3.35 15.52 -8.00
CA ARG A 254 -4.30 14.73 -7.22
C ARG A 254 -5.36 14.15 -8.16
N PHE A 255 -5.74 12.91 -7.93
CA PHE A 255 -6.83 12.25 -8.63
C PHE A 255 -8.16 12.55 -7.94
N ASP A 256 -9.27 12.31 -8.65
CA ASP A 256 -10.59 12.36 -8.04
C ASP A 256 -10.70 11.37 -6.89
N SER A 257 -11.42 11.78 -5.85
CA SER A 257 -11.54 11.00 -4.63
C SER A 257 -12.20 9.63 -4.88
N ASN A 258 -13.01 9.48 -5.93
CA ASN A 258 -13.69 8.24 -6.28
C ASN A 258 -12.84 7.25 -7.08
N GLU A 259 -11.61 7.62 -7.45
CA GLU A 259 -10.71 6.77 -8.21
C GLU A 259 -10.12 5.61 -7.38
N ASP A 260 -9.58 4.61 -8.11
CA ASP A 260 -8.87 3.49 -7.51
C ASP A 260 -7.57 3.95 -6.83
N PRO A 261 -7.39 3.74 -5.50
CA PRO A 261 -6.16 4.09 -4.81
C PRO A 261 -4.90 3.42 -5.39
N GLU A 262 -5.02 2.26 -6.04
CA GLU A 262 -3.86 1.62 -6.71
C GLU A 262 -3.34 2.44 -7.90
N ARG A 263 -4.18 3.29 -8.49
CA ARG A 263 -3.77 4.22 -9.57
C ARG A 263 -2.69 5.19 -9.08
N VAL A 264 -2.78 5.67 -7.84
CA VAL A 264 -1.73 6.53 -7.23
C VAL A 264 -0.39 5.80 -7.23
N ASN A 265 -0.36 4.56 -6.74
CA ASN A 265 0.87 3.78 -6.69
C ASN A 265 1.43 3.52 -8.09
N ARG A 266 0.59 3.14 -9.06
CA ARG A 266 1.02 2.95 -10.45
C ARG A 266 1.62 4.22 -11.07
N ARG A 267 1.03 5.38 -10.80
CA ARG A 267 1.45 6.65 -11.41
C ARG A 267 2.68 7.26 -10.73
N PHE A 268 2.70 7.32 -9.40
CA PHE A 268 3.63 8.17 -8.67
C PHE A 268 4.68 7.40 -7.86
N SER A 269 4.46 6.12 -7.54
CA SER A 269 5.34 5.41 -6.58
C SER A 269 6.81 5.41 -6.99
N LYS A 270 7.12 5.12 -8.26
CA LYS A 270 8.50 5.07 -8.76
C LYS A 270 9.17 6.44 -8.65
N THR A 271 8.49 7.48 -9.13
CA THR A 271 9.04 8.85 -9.16
C THR A 271 9.22 9.41 -7.75
N LEU A 272 8.21 9.26 -6.88
CA LEU A 272 8.27 9.76 -5.51
C LEU A 272 9.29 8.99 -4.64
N ASN A 273 9.44 7.67 -4.81
CA ASN A 273 10.47 6.92 -4.08
C ASN A 273 11.89 7.24 -4.56
N GLN A 274 12.07 7.64 -5.82
CA GLN A 274 13.37 8.12 -6.28
C GLN A 274 13.65 9.52 -5.73
N HIS A 275 12.64 10.39 -5.73
CA HIS A 275 12.75 11.77 -5.25
C HIS A 275 12.98 11.86 -3.74
N CYS A 276 12.32 11.02 -2.93
CA CYS A 276 12.46 11.04 -1.47
C CYS A 276 13.88 10.75 -0.97
N LYS A 277 14.78 10.25 -1.82
CA LYS A 277 16.21 10.09 -1.47
C LYS A 277 16.90 11.41 -1.17
N GLN A 278 16.35 12.53 -1.66
CA GLN A 278 16.83 13.88 -1.35
C GLN A 278 16.52 14.32 0.10
N PHE A 279 15.58 13.64 0.78
CA PHE A 279 15.23 13.92 2.17
C PHE A 279 16.16 13.13 3.09
N ASP A 280 17.13 13.83 3.65
CA ASP A 280 18.15 13.30 4.55
C ASP A 280 17.59 13.09 5.96
N ILE A 281 16.76 12.06 6.14
CA ILE A 281 16.19 11.65 7.43
C ILE A 281 16.68 10.27 7.85
N PHE A 282 16.73 9.35 6.88
CA PHE A 282 17.11 7.94 7.07
C PHE A 282 18.43 7.65 6.33
N PRO A 283 19.11 6.54 6.64
CA PRO A 283 20.17 6.00 5.79
C PRO A 283 19.71 5.90 4.33
N GLU A 284 20.59 6.21 3.37
CA GLU A 284 20.25 6.37 1.96
C GLU A 284 19.47 5.18 1.37
N ASN A 285 19.87 3.97 1.73
CA ASN A 285 19.26 2.71 1.29
C ASN A 285 17.87 2.44 1.90
N GLU A 286 17.44 3.19 2.92
CA GLU A 286 16.12 3.05 3.55
C GLU A 286 15.13 4.14 3.15
N ARG A 287 15.59 5.19 2.45
CA ARG A 287 14.76 6.33 2.05
C ARG A 287 13.69 5.90 1.05
N THR A 288 12.46 5.83 1.54
CA THR A 288 11.27 5.50 0.76
C THR A 288 10.10 6.34 1.25
N TYR A 289 9.16 6.66 0.37
CA TYR A 289 8.11 7.63 0.67
C TYR A 289 7.27 7.25 1.91
N HIS A 290 7.00 5.96 2.10
CA HIS A 290 6.22 5.49 3.25
C HIS A 290 6.93 5.70 4.60
N LYS A 291 8.25 5.94 4.61
CA LYS A 291 9.03 6.20 5.83
C LYS A 291 8.83 7.60 6.38
N PHE A 292 8.35 8.55 5.59
CA PHE A 292 7.93 9.86 6.09
C PHE A 292 6.91 9.73 7.22
N ARG A 293 5.99 8.75 7.13
CA ARG A 293 5.04 8.45 8.20
C ARG A 293 5.70 8.00 9.50
N ALA A 294 6.81 7.25 9.41
CA ALA A 294 7.58 6.84 10.58
C ALA A 294 8.28 8.06 11.20
N ALA A 295 8.99 8.86 10.40
CA ALA A 295 9.66 10.08 10.86
C ALA A 295 8.67 11.06 11.52
N TYR A 296 7.56 11.32 10.83
CA TYR A 296 6.45 12.12 11.34
C TYR A 296 5.99 11.65 12.71
N PHE A 297 5.68 10.35 12.83
CA PHE A 297 5.13 9.81 14.06
C PHE A 297 6.12 9.92 15.22
N ARG A 298 7.42 9.65 14.97
CA ARG A 298 8.46 9.81 15.99
C ARG A 298 8.59 11.26 16.45
N ALA A 299 8.51 12.22 15.53
CA ALA A 299 8.47 13.64 15.88
C ALA A 299 7.25 13.99 16.74
N CYS A 300 6.05 13.50 16.39
CA CYS A 300 4.84 13.70 17.19
C CYS A 300 4.94 13.10 18.60
N VAL A 301 5.61 11.96 18.77
CA VAL A 301 5.85 11.33 20.09
C VAL A 301 6.73 12.24 20.95
N VAL A 302 7.83 12.76 20.38
CA VAL A 302 8.72 13.71 21.06
C VAL A 302 7.99 15.00 21.44
N ASN A 303 7.25 15.61 20.50
CA ASN A 303 6.55 16.88 20.74
C ASN A 303 5.45 16.75 21.81
N ALA A 304 4.81 15.58 21.92
CA ALA A 304 3.78 15.32 22.92
C ALA A 304 4.35 14.89 24.29
N GLY A 305 5.67 14.82 24.45
CA GLY A 305 6.31 14.33 25.69
C GLY A 305 5.89 12.91 26.07
N ARG A 306 5.55 12.08 25.08
CA ARG A 306 5.13 10.69 25.31
C ARG A 306 6.35 9.80 25.45
N ASP A 307 6.15 8.67 26.15
CA ASP A 307 7.18 7.64 26.21
C ASP A 307 7.58 7.22 24.79
N GLY A 308 8.89 7.17 24.56
CA GLY A 308 9.47 6.88 23.26
C GLY A 308 9.14 5.48 22.74
N PHE A 309 8.58 4.57 23.56
CA PHE A 309 8.36 3.16 23.27
C PHE A 309 7.03 2.61 23.81
N ASP A 310 6.32 3.36 24.67
CA ASP A 310 4.91 3.14 25.01
C ASP A 310 4.00 4.22 24.39
N PHE A 311 3.75 4.07 23.10
CA PHE A 311 3.01 5.05 22.30
C PHE A 311 1.83 4.46 21.53
N LEU A 312 1.40 3.23 21.84
CA LEU A 312 0.45 2.50 21.00
C LEU A 312 -0.90 3.22 20.89
N ASP A 313 -1.44 3.69 22.01
CA ASP A 313 -2.71 4.42 22.02
C ASP A 313 -2.59 5.81 21.40
N TYR A 314 -1.44 6.46 21.58
CA TYR A 314 -1.15 7.72 20.91
C TYR A 314 -0.99 7.54 19.39
N ALA A 315 -0.42 6.42 18.94
CA ALA A 315 -0.34 6.09 17.53
C ALA A 315 -1.74 5.92 16.92
N LYS A 316 -2.68 5.29 17.64
CA LYS A 316 -4.06 5.12 17.15
C LYS A 316 -4.74 6.46 16.90
N THR A 317 -4.46 7.50 17.67
CA THR A 317 -5.05 8.84 17.46
C THR A 317 -4.39 9.58 16.31
N VAL A 318 -3.05 9.61 16.28
CA VAL A 318 -2.28 10.39 15.29
C VAL A 318 -2.28 9.73 13.91
N LEU A 319 -2.12 8.40 13.87
CA LEU A 319 -2.03 7.62 12.63
C LEU A 319 -3.38 7.11 12.16
N ILE A 320 -4.37 7.03 13.06
CA ILE A 320 -5.70 6.48 12.78
C ILE A 320 -5.56 5.02 12.29
N ASP A 321 -4.59 4.30 12.85
CA ASP A 321 -4.26 2.92 12.49
C ASP A 321 -4.43 2.04 13.72
N ASN A 322 -5.04 0.87 13.55
CA ASN A 322 -5.21 -0.11 14.64
C ASN A 322 -4.29 -1.32 14.45
N ASP A 323 -3.42 -1.29 13.44
CA ASP A 323 -2.46 -2.34 13.18
C ASP A 323 -1.22 -2.14 14.05
N GLU A 324 -1.29 -2.76 15.24
CA GLU A 324 -0.23 -2.72 16.24
C GLU A 324 1.12 -3.17 15.68
N LYS A 325 1.14 -4.15 14.77
CA LYS A 325 2.39 -4.63 14.16
C LYS A 325 3.03 -3.55 13.30
N THR A 326 2.23 -2.81 12.53
CA THR A 326 2.72 -1.67 11.76
C THR A 326 3.22 -0.56 12.68
N ILE A 327 2.48 -0.22 13.73
CA ILE A 327 2.84 0.82 14.70
C ILE A 327 4.15 0.47 15.42
N ASP A 328 4.27 -0.76 15.92
CA ASP A 328 5.47 -1.26 16.59
C ASP A 328 6.70 -1.24 15.68
N SER A 329 6.52 -1.32 14.35
CA SER A 329 7.66 -1.23 13.43
C SER A 329 8.38 0.13 13.50
N TYR A 330 7.72 1.16 14.02
CA TYR A 330 8.31 2.48 14.21
C TYR A 330 9.19 2.58 15.47
N LYS A 331 9.16 1.59 16.38
CA LYS A 331 10.10 1.47 17.52
C LYS A 331 11.56 1.31 17.06
N ARG A 332 11.77 0.96 15.78
CA ARG A 332 13.09 0.90 15.14
C ARG A 332 13.80 2.27 15.09
N TYR A 333 13.06 3.38 15.11
CA TYR A 333 13.61 4.70 14.85
C TYR A 333 13.66 5.54 16.12
N GLU A 334 14.76 6.26 16.32
CA GLU A 334 14.97 7.17 17.44
C GLU A 334 15.30 8.57 16.93
N ILE A 335 14.65 9.59 17.49
CA ILE A 335 14.97 10.97 17.11
C ILE A 335 16.31 11.34 17.73
N LYS A 336 17.27 11.74 16.88
CA LYS A 336 18.57 12.23 17.34
C LYS A 336 18.38 13.39 18.31
N PRO A 337 19.07 13.42 19.46
CA PRO A 337 18.97 14.53 20.41
C PRO A 337 19.20 15.89 19.73
N LYS A 338 18.36 16.88 20.08
CA LYS A 338 18.36 18.25 19.50
C LYS A 338 17.92 18.35 18.03
N SER A 339 17.46 17.26 17.41
CA SER A 339 16.78 17.34 16.10
C SER A 339 15.56 18.26 16.21
N ILE A 340 15.35 19.11 15.21
CA ILE A 340 14.10 19.87 15.10
C ILE A 340 12.98 18.90 14.71
N THR A 341 11.90 18.93 15.48
CA THR A 341 10.72 18.06 15.31
C THR A 341 9.45 18.84 14.98
N GLN A 342 9.49 20.17 15.00
CA GLN A 342 8.41 21.08 14.62
C GLN A 342 8.99 22.46 14.28
N ILE A 343 8.46 23.13 13.25
CA ILE A 343 8.86 24.49 12.83
C ILE A 343 7.65 25.40 12.74
#